data_AF-A0A699S9J3-F1
#
_entry.id   AF-A0A699S9J3-F1
#
_cell.length_a   1.000
_cell.length_b   1.000
_cell.length_c   1.000
_cell.angle_alpha   90.00
_cell.angle_beta   90.00
_cell.angle_gamma   90.00
#
_symmetry.space_group_name_H-M   'P 1'
#
loop_
_entity.id
_entity.type
_entity.pdbx_description
1 polymer ?
#
loop_
_entity_poly.entity_id
_entity_poly.type
_entity_poly.pdbx_seq_one_letter_code
_entity_poly.pdbx_strand_id
1 'polypeptide(L)'
;MIKLLLFPFSFEGEALTWLDKEPPHSILTWEDLVSKFINQFFPPSKTTYLRNEIINFLKKPNETFNEAWERFKDLLRQCPYHGFSELHQLDMFYNALNPNDQDALDSAAG
;
A
#
# COMPACT_ATOMS: atom_id res chain seq x y z
N MET A 1 -1.34 -25.39 -15.03
CA MET A 1 -0.28 -26.31 -14.57
C MET A 1 1.11 -25.69 -14.64
N ILE A 2 1.58 -25.19 -15.80
CA ILE A 2 2.93 -24.59 -15.94
C ILE A 2 3.18 -23.44 -14.93
N LYS A 3 2.20 -22.55 -14.72
CA LYS A 3 2.33 -21.43 -13.76
C LYS A 3 2.61 -21.88 -12.32
N LEU A 4 1.91 -22.93 -11.86
CA LEU A 4 2.08 -23.48 -10.51
C LEU A 4 3.46 -24.10 -10.31
N LEU A 5 4.04 -24.66 -11.38
CA LEU A 5 5.38 -25.24 -11.36
C LEU A 5 6.48 -24.17 -11.34
N LEU A 6 6.30 -23.08 -12.11
CA LEU A 6 7.34 -22.07 -12.29
C LEU A 6 7.34 -20.98 -11.22
N PHE A 7 6.20 -20.68 -10.62
CA PHE A 7 6.07 -19.58 -9.66
C PHE A 7 6.94 -19.72 -8.40
N PRO A 8 7.12 -20.92 -7.79
CA PRO A 8 8.05 -21.09 -6.68
C PRO A 8 9.48 -20.64 -6.98
N PHE A 9 9.93 -20.77 -8.23
CA PHE A 9 11.27 -20.34 -8.65
C PHE A 9 11.41 -18.82 -8.77
N SER A 10 10.31 -18.07 -8.70
CA SER A 10 10.33 -16.61 -8.60
C SER A 10 10.46 -16.10 -7.16
N PHE A 11 10.38 -17.01 -6.17
CA PHE A 11 10.48 -16.64 -4.76
C PHE A 11 11.91 -16.70 -4.25
N GLU A 12 12.26 -15.72 -3.43
CA GLU A 12 13.51 -15.64 -2.70
C GLU A 12 13.21 -15.25 -1.23
N GLY A 13 14.17 -15.50 -0.34
CA GLY A 13 14.11 -15.07 1.06
C GLY A 13 12.88 -15.58 1.81
N GLU A 14 12.13 -14.63 2.40
CA GLU A 14 10.97 -14.94 3.25
C GLU A 14 9.82 -15.60 2.49
N ALA A 15 9.63 -15.27 1.21
CA ALA A 15 8.58 -15.87 0.38
C ALA A 15 8.84 -17.35 0.12
N LEU A 16 10.09 -17.72 -0.17
CA LEU A 16 10.48 -19.12 -0.34
C LEU A 16 10.38 -19.89 0.99
N THR A 17 10.90 -19.28 2.06
CA THR A 17 10.83 -19.87 3.42
C THR A 17 9.38 -20.11 3.87
N TRP A 18 8.45 -19.23 3.50
CA TRP A 18 7.03 -19.42 3.75
C TRP A 18 6.47 -20.60 2.93
N LEU A 19 6.75 -20.64 1.63
CA LEU A 19 6.25 -21.70 0.76
C LEU A 19 6.71 -23.09 1.22
N ASP A 20 7.96 -23.22 1.67
CA ASP A 20 8.53 -24.46 2.20
C ASP A 20 7.88 -24.92 3.52
N LYS A 21 7.26 -24.00 4.27
CA LYS A 21 6.57 -24.28 5.54
C LYS A 21 5.09 -24.64 5.35
N GLU A 22 4.53 -24.45 4.15
CA GLU A 22 3.13 -24.76 3.90
C GLU A 22 2.88 -26.27 4.05
N PRO A 23 1.76 -26.69 4.67
CA PRO A 23 1.44 -28.10 4.83
C PRO A 23 1.35 -28.83 3.49
N PRO A 24 1.73 -30.12 3.43
CA PRO A 24 1.51 -30.95 2.25
C PRO A 24 0.04 -30.90 1.81
N HIS A 25 -0.20 -30.86 0.49
CA HIS A 25 -1.53 -30.81 -0.12
C HIS A 25 -2.37 -29.56 0.21
N SER A 26 -1.77 -28.52 0.80
CA SER A 26 -2.48 -27.25 1.07
C SER A 26 -2.62 -26.34 -0.16
N ILE A 27 -1.78 -26.53 -1.18
CA ILE A 27 -1.79 -25.78 -2.44
C ILE A 27 -1.92 -26.79 -3.58
N LEU A 28 -3.12 -26.91 -4.15
CA LEU A 28 -3.41 -27.87 -5.22
C LEU A 28 -3.67 -27.18 -6.56
N THR A 29 -4.13 -25.93 -6.51
CA THR A 29 -4.45 -25.11 -7.67
C THR A 29 -3.63 -23.81 -7.69
N TRP A 30 -3.66 -23.13 -8.83
CA TRP A 30 -3.07 -21.80 -8.94
C TRP A 30 -3.79 -20.80 -8.03
N GLU A 31 -5.12 -20.93 -7.95
CA GLU A 31 -5.98 -20.11 -7.11
C GLU A 31 -5.64 -20.26 -5.61
N ASP A 32 -5.36 -21.49 -5.15
CA ASP A 32 -4.93 -21.75 -3.76
C ASP A 32 -3.62 -21.03 -3.42
N LEU A 33 -2.62 -21.15 -4.32
CA LEU A 33 -1.31 -20.53 -4.17
C LEU A 33 -1.44 -19.02 -4.08
N VAL A 34 -2.15 -18.41 -5.04
CA VAL A 34 -2.36 -16.95 -5.10
C VAL A 34 -3.10 -16.49 -3.85
N SER A 35 -4.19 -17.15 -3.48
CA SER A 35 -4.99 -16.78 -2.31
C SER A 35 -4.15 -16.82 -1.02
N LYS A 36 -3.41 -17.91 -0.79
CA LYS A 36 -2.55 -18.05 0.40
C LYS A 36 -1.41 -17.05 0.40
N PHE A 37 -0.74 -16.84 -0.73
CA PHE A 37 0.34 -15.85 -0.86
C PHE A 37 -0.16 -14.43 -0.56
N ILE A 38 -1.29 -14.03 -1.15
CA ILE A 38 -1.89 -12.72 -0.88
C ILE A 38 -2.29 -12.61 0.58
N ASN A 39 -2.91 -13.62 1.17
CA ASN A 39 -3.29 -13.56 2.59
C ASN A 39 -2.08 -13.50 3.54
N GLN A 40 -0.95 -14.11 3.17
CA GLN A 40 0.27 -14.08 3.97
C GLN A 40 1.00 -12.73 3.87
N PHE A 41 1.22 -12.22 2.66
CA PHE A 41 2.11 -11.08 2.42
C PHE A 41 1.36 -9.76 2.19
N PHE A 42 0.13 -9.83 1.69
CA PHE A 42 -0.71 -8.68 1.36
C PHE A 42 -2.15 -8.87 1.87
N PRO A 43 -2.36 -9.17 3.17
CA PRO A 43 -3.67 -9.51 3.68
C PRO A 43 -4.69 -8.38 3.41
N PRO A 44 -5.92 -8.70 2.99
CA PRO A 44 -6.94 -7.69 2.71
C PRO A 44 -7.20 -6.73 3.88
N SER A 45 -7.06 -7.20 5.12
CA SER A 45 -7.18 -6.36 6.32
C SER A 45 -6.12 -5.26 6.37
N LYS A 46 -4.87 -5.56 6.00
CA LYS A 46 -3.78 -4.59 5.91
C LYS A 46 -4.04 -3.59 4.79
N THR A 47 -4.50 -4.07 3.63
CA THR A 47 -4.88 -3.17 2.52
C THR A 47 -5.99 -2.21 2.93
N THR A 48 -7.04 -2.70 3.60
CA THR A 48 -8.14 -1.87 4.10
C THR A 48 -7.66 -0.87 5.15
N TYR A 49 -6.82 -1.30 6.09
CA TYR A 49 -6.23 -0.42 7.10
C TYR A 49 -5.45 0.73 6.45
N LEU A 50 -4.51 0.41 5.54
CA LEU A 50 -3.70 1.43 4.86
C LEU A 50 -4.55 2.37 4.01
N ARG A 51 -5.59 1.86 3.33
CA ARG A 51 -6.54 2.73 2.58
C ARG A 51 -7.25 3.70 3.51
N ASN A 52 -7.64 3.26 4.70
CA ASN A 52 -8.26 4.14 5.69
C ASN A 52 -7.28 5.19 6.21
N GLU A 53 -6.00 4.84 6.43
CA GLU A 53 -4.97 5.80 6.83
C GLU A 53 -4.72 6.86 5.74
N ILE A 54 -4.79 6.48 4.45
CA ILE A 54 -4.67 7.41 3.33
C ILE A 54 -5.90 8.35 3.29
N ILE A 55 -7.12 7.81 3.39
CA ILE A 55 -8.36 8.59 3.32
C ILE A 55 -8.48 9.56 4.49
N ASN A 56 -8.12 9.12 5.70
CA ASN A 56 -8.23 9.91 6.92
C ASN A 56 -6.91 10.64 7.25
N PHE A 57 -6.02 10.79 6.27
CA PHE A 57 -4.75 11.45 6.48
C PHE A 57 -4.98 12.90 6.92
N LEU A 58 -4.29 13.31 7.97
CA LEU A 58 -4.23 14.69 8.42
C LEU A 58 -2.78 15.07 8.70
N LYS A 59 -2.38 16.27 8.28
CA LYS A 59 -1.08 16.83 8.68
C LYS A 59 -1.08 17.07 10.18
N LYS A 60 -0.03 16.61 10.88
CA LYS A 60 0.08 16.83 12.32
C LYS A 60 0.46 18.29 12.62
N PRO A 61 0.07 18.85 13.78
CA PRO A 61 0.38 20.25 14.13
C PRO A 61 1.88 20.60 14.10
N ASN A 62 2.75 19.64 14.45
CA ASN A 62 4.19 19.84 14.53
C ASN A 62 4.96 19.31 13.30
N GLU A 63 4.27 18.79 12.29
CA GLU A 63 4.91 18.36 11.04
C GLU A 63 5.06 19.57 10.11
N THR A 64 6.17 19.65 9.39
CA THR A 64 6.32 20.53 8.24
C THR A 64 5.52 20.01 7.05
N PHE A 65 5.28 20.85 6.04
CA PHE A 65 4.64 20.42 4.79
C PHE A 65 5.38 19.23 4.15
N ASN A 66 6.72 19.31 4.06
CA ASN A 66 7.53 18.27 3.42
C ASN A 66 7.47 16.94 4.20
N GLU A 67 7.52 16.99 5.54
CA GLU A 67 7.38 15.78 6.35
C GLU A 67 6.01 15.12 6.17
N ALA A 68 4.94 15.93 6.15
CA ALA A 68 3.60 15.43 5.87
C ALA A 68 3.51 14.81 4.46
N TRP A 69 4.10 15.45 3.46
CA TRP A 69 4.11 14.95 2.08
C TRP A 69 4.87 13.62 1.95
N GLU A 70 6.04 13.49 2.57
CA GLU A 70 6.76 12.22 2.58
C GLU A 70 5.99 11.12 3.29
N ARG A 71 5.35 11.43 4.43
CA ARG A 71 4.51 10.47 5.16
C ARG A 71 3.32 10.01 4.33
N PHE A 72 2.66 10.92 3.62
CA PHE A 72 1.56 10.57 2.72
C PHE A 72 2.02 9.68 1.56
N LYS A 73 3.14 10.01 0.90
CA LYS A 73 3.72 9.18 -0.15
C LYS A 73 4.15 7.80 0.35
N ASP A 74 4.65 7.71 1.58
CA ASP A 74 5.02 6.43 2.18
C ASP A 74 3.79 5.53 2.37
N LEU A 75 2.67 6.07 2.85
CA LEU A 75 1.39 5.34 2.93
C LEU A 75 0.92 4.81 1.57
N LEU A 76 1.06 5.62 0.51
CA LEU A 76 0.72 5.18 -0.86
C LEU A 76 1.62 4.03 -1.32
N ARG A 77 2.94 4.10 -1.08
CA ARG A 77 3.90 3.04 -1.44
C ARG A 77 3.63 1.74 -0.68
N GLN A 78 3.20 1.83 0.57
CA GLN A 78 2.82 0.67 1.37
C GLN A 78 1.51 0.02 0.89
N CYS A 79 0.67 0.75 0.14
CA CYS A 79 -0.62 0.28 -0.37
C CYS A 79 -0.68 0.33 -1.91
N PRO A 80 0.12 -0.45 -2.65
CA PRO A 80 0.22 -0.34 -4.11
C PRO A 80 -1.10 -0.55 -4.87
N TYR A 81 -2.07 -1.23 -4.26
CA TYR A 81 -3.41 -1.47 -4.82
C TYR A 81 -4.49 -0.56 -4.23
N HIS A 82 -4.13 0.66 -3.80
CA HIS A 82 -5.04 1.61 -3.17
C HIS A 82 -6.18 2.11 -4.09
N GLY A 83 -5.98 2.11 -5.41
CA GLY A 83 -7.00 2.48 -6.40
C GLY A 83 -7.27 3.98 -6.57
N PHE A 84 -6.63 4.86 -5.79
CA PHE A 84 -6.68 6.32 -5.97
C PHE A 84 -5.89 6.81 -7.20
N SER A 85 -6.50 7.63 -8.05
CA SER A 85 -5.81 8.35 -9.12
C SER A 85 -4.89 9.43 -8.57
N GLU A 86 -3.90 9.88 -9.35
CA GLU A 86 -2.98 10.96 -8.95
C GLU A 86 -3.74 12.23 -8.54
N LEU A 87 -4.78 12.61 -9.29
CA LEU A 87 -5.62 13.76 -8.95
C LEU A 87 -6.30 13.60 -7.59
N HIS A 88 -6.85 12.41 -7.31
CA HIS A 88 -7.50 12.15 -6.03
C HIS A 88 -6.48 12.09 -4.88
N GLN A 89 -5.26 11.63 -5.13
CA GLN A 89 -4.17 11.68 -4.15
C GLN A 89 -3.80 13.12 -3.78
N LEU A 90 -3.69 14.01 -4.79
CA LEU A 90 -3.42 15.43 -4.58
C LEU A 90 -4.56 16.10 -3.82
N ASP A 91 -5.81 15.83 -4.19
CA ASP A 91 -6.99 16.36 -3.49
C ASP A 91 -7.04 15.92 -2.02
N MET A 92 -6.84 14.63 -1.73
CA MET A 92 -6.76 14.13 -0.35
C MET A 92 -5.65 14.82 0.44
N PHE A 93 -4.46 14.96 -0.15
CA PHE A 93 -3.35 15.61 0.54
C PHE A 93 -3.63 17.10 0.78
N TYR A 94 -4.13 17.83 -0.22
CA TYR A 94 -4.49 19.24 -0.10
C TYR A 94 -5.52 19.45 1.02
N ASN A 95 -6.59 18.65 1.04
CA ASN A 95 -7.64 18.73 2.05
C ASN A 95 -7.16 18.36 3.47
N ALA A 96 -6.04 17.65 3.59
CA ALA A 96 -5.43 17.27 4.86
C ALA A 96 -4.48 18.34 5.45
N LEU A 97 -4.17 19.39 4.70
CA LEU A 97 -3.35 20.50 5.14
C LEU A 97 -4.13 21.44 6.06
N ASN A 98 -3.39 22.21 6.87
CA ASN A 98 -4.00 23.34 7.58
C ASN A 98 -4.16 24.54 6.62
N PRO A 99 -5.02 25.51 6.94
CA PRO A 99 -5.29 26.64 6.06
C PRO A 99 -4.04 27.43 5.64
N ASN A 100 -3.07 27.61 6.54
CA ASN A 100 -1.85 28.35 6.21
C ASN A 100 -1.01 27.64 5.15
N ASP A 101 -0.91 26.31 5.22
CA ASP A 101 -0.19 25.52 4.23
C ASP A 101 -0.94 25.48 2.88
N GLN A 102 -2.28 25.53 2.90
CA GLN A 102 -3.10 25.65 1.69
C GLN A 102 -2.89 27.02 1.02
N ASP A 103 -3.01 28.10 1.78
CA ASP A 103 -2.83 29.48 1.28
C ASP A 103 -1.43 29.68 0.67
N ALA A 104 -0.40 29.11 1.31
CA ALA A 104 0.97 29.15 0.80
C ALA A 104 1.13 28.40 -0.52
N LEU A 105 0.46 27.25 -0.68
CA LEU A 105 0.48 26.46 -1.90
C LEU A 105 -0.24 27.20 -3.04
N ASP A 106 -1.42 27.74 -2.77
CA ASP A 106 -2.22 28.51 -3.74
C ASP A 106 -1.46 29.75 -4.22
N SER A 107 -0.76 30.42 -3.31
CA SER A 107 0.08 31.59 -3.63
C SER A 107 1.28 31.24 -4.50
N ALA A 108 1.84 30.03 -4.37
CA ALA A 108 2.97 29.57 -5.17
C ALA A 108 2.58 29.05 -6.55
N ALA A 109 1.31 28.65 -6.71
CA ALA A 109 0.74 28.17 -7.98
C ALA A 109 0.16 29.31 -8.86
N GLY A 110 0.02 30.52 -8.29
CA GLY A 110 -0.52 31.72 -8.94
C GLY A 110 0.50 32.62 -9.63
#